data_AF-T0RQ05-F1
#
_entry.id   AF-T0RQ05-F1
#
_cell.length_a   1.000
_cell.length_b   1.000
_cell.length_c   1.000
_cell.angle_alpha   90.00
_cell.angle_beta   90.00
_cell.angle_gamma   90.00
#
_symmetry.space_group_name_H-M   'P 1'
#
loop_
_entity.id
_entity.type
_entity.pdbx_description
1 polymer ?
#
loop_
_entity_poly.entity_id
_entity_poly.type
_entity_poly.pdbx_seq_one_letter_code
_entity_poly.pdbx_strand_id
1 'polypeptide(L)'
;MTFNIYAQDEWFFIDMMNGKVQEVEKKVGKVHYKNRSKAYQIDFTGDGVSEYLYLEYSDGKIMAHFKDQNFEPLYKFQFPLKGHSARVYRVLKKNISQDRIMVLFHYFAGASSYLGKAGSAFLYGGVVENGSFKDFELTKLGSIWLEEQYRDNYLRRLYEVGFKDIDNNGQKELIIKSGPTKRVIHYEGKGKWLGL
;
A
#
# COMPACT_ATOMS: atom_id res chain seq x y z
N MET A 1 -35.13 -51.52 -2.33
CA MET A 1 -33.69 -51.28 -2.60
C MET A 1 -33.46 -49.80 -2.46
N THR A 2 -32.88 -49.37 -1.34
CA THR A 2 -32.63 -47.95 -1.04
C THR A 2 -31.18 -47.67 -1.40
N PHE A 3 -30.95 -46.88 -2.46
CA PHE A 3 -29.61 -46.47 -2.86
C PHE A 3 -29.14 -45.35 -1.92
N ASN A 4 -28.33 -45.71 -0.92
CA ASN A 4 -27.54 -44.71 -0.18
C ASN A 4 -26.33 -44.36 -1.05
N ILE A 5 -26.46 -43.28 -1.82
CA ILE A 5 -25.33 -42.66 -2.51
C ILE A 5 -24.63 -41.76 -1.49
N TYR A 6 -23.56 -42.28 -0.89
CA TYR A 6 -22.63 -41.51 -0.06
C TYR A 6 -21.77 -40.62 -0.97
N ALA A 7 -22.33 -39.56 -1.53
CA ALA A 7 -21.53 -38.54 -2.19
C ALA A 7 -20.91 -37.65 -1.10
N GLN A 8 -19.59 -37.69 -0.96
CA GLN A 8 -18.83 -36.76 -0.10
C GLN A 8 -19.21 -35.30 -0.36
N ASP A 9 -19.58 -35.00 -1.60
CA ASP A 9 -20.00 -33.68 -2.04
C ASP A 9 -21.29 -33.21 -1.35
N GLU A 10 -22.25 -34.11 -1.12
CA GLU A 10 -23.53 -33.75 -0.50
C GLU A 10 -23.36 -33.34 0.96
N TRP A 11 -22.50 -34.04 1.71
CA TRP A 11 -22.12 -33.66 3.08
C TRP A 11 -21.42 -32.29 3.10
N PHE A 12 -20.52 -32.05 2.14
CA PHE A 12 -19.84 -30.77 2.00
C PHE A 12 -20.81 -29.61 1.70
N PHE A 13 -21.78 -29.83 0.80
CA PHE A 13 -22.80 -28.83 0.49
C PHE A 13 -23.73 -28.56 1.68
N ILE A 14 -24.11 -29.60 2.43
CA ILE A 14 -24.89 -29.47 3.66
C ILE A 14 -24.12 -28.68 4.72
N ASP A 15 -22.82 -28.93 4.90
CA ASP A 15 -21.98 -28.18 5.84
C ASP A 15 -21.75 -26.73 5.40
N MET A 16 -21.63 -26.48 4.09
CA MET A 16 -21.55 -25.13 3.53
C MET A 16 -22.85 -24.34 3.74
N MET A 17 -24.00 -24.97 3.49
CA MET A 17 -25.33 -24.38 3.65
C MET A 17 -25.68 -24.14 5.13
N ASN A 18 -25.21 -25.02 6.02
CA ASN A 18 -25.40 -24.90 7.48
C ASN A 18 -24.37 -23.99 8.16
N GLY A 19 -23.49 -23.31 7.41
CA GLY A 19 -22.47 -22.42 7.95
C GLY A 19 -21.41 -23.11 8.81
N LYS A 20 -21.25 -24.43 8.68
CA LYS A 20 -20.29 -25.26 9.43
C LYS A 20 -18.93 -25.37 8.76
N VAL A 21 -18.77 -24.85 7.54
CA VAL A 21 -17.45 -24.70 6.92
C VAL A 21 -16.70 -23.62 7.71
N GLN A 22 -16.02 -24.07 8.77
CA GLN A 22 -15.04 -23.27 9.47
C GLN A 22 -13.99 -22.84 8.44
N GLU A 23 -13.67 -21.54 8.39
CA GLU A 23 -12.51 -21.09 7.65
C GLU A 23 -11.32 -21.91 8.15
N VAL A 24 -10.80 -22.79 7.29
CA VAL A 24 -9.62 -23.58 7.63
C VAL A 24 -8.54 -22.57 7.96
N GLU A 25 -8.13 -22.51 9.24
CA GLU A 25 -7.02 -21.68 9.67
C GLU A 25 -5.85 -22.01 8.75
N LYS A 26 -5.51 -21.08 7.86
CA LYS A 26 -4.38 -21.26 6.96
C LYS A 26 -3.16 -21.37 7.85
N LYS A 27 -2.66 -22.59 8.04
CA LYS A 27 -1.37 -22.84 8.67
C LYS A 27 -0.38 -21.88 8.04
N VAL A 28 0.20 -20.99 8.85
CA VAL A 28 1.17 -20.03 8.38
C VAL A 28 2.33 -20.83 7.81
N GLY A 29 2.43 -20.88 6.48
CA GLY A 29 3.48 -21.60 5.79
C GLY A 29 4.84 -21.11 6.29
N LYS A 30 5.80 -22.03 6.40
CA LYS A 30 7.16 -21.67 6.79
C LYS A 30 7.73 -20.72 5.74
N VAL A 31 8.23 -19.57 6.17
CA VAL A 31 8.84 -18.60 5.24
C VAL A 31 10.13 -19.18 4.71
N HIS A 32 10.28 -19.26 3.38
CA HIS A 32 11.43 -19.88 2.73
C HIS A 32 12.51 -18.86 2.39
N TYR A 33 12.10 -17.71 1.85
CA TYR A 33 12.98 -16.60 1.52
C TYR A 33 12.59 -15.38 2.33
N LYS A 34 13.57 -14.79 3.02
CA LYS A 34 13.39 -13.56 3.78
C LYS A 34 14.60 -12.65 3.59
N ASN A 35 14.35 -11.43 3.14
CA ASN A 35 15.34 -10.37 3.05
C ASN A 35 14.78 -9.09 3.70
N ARG A 36 15.66 -8.23 4.20
CA ARG A 36 15.28 -6.98 4.89
C ARG A 36 16.16 -5.85 4.40
N SER A 37 15.57 -4.68 4.17
CA SER A 37 16.35 -3.46 3.95
C SER A 37 17.06 -3.02 5.24
N LYS A 38 17.99 -2.07 5.11
CA LYS A 38 18.46 -1.29 6.26
C LYS A 38 17.25 -0.64 6.96
N ALA A 39 17.35 -0.49 8.28
CA ALA A 39 16.40 0.30 9.05
C ALA A 39 16.83 1.77 8.98
N TYR A 40 15.89 2.63 8.63
CA TYR A 40 16.08 4.08 8.56
C TYR A 40 15.41 4.72 9.76
N GLN A 41 16.14 5.55 10.49
CA GLN A 41 15.62 6.38 11.57
C GLN A 41 15.09 7.68 10.96
N ILE A 42 13.79 7.93 11.12
CA ILE A 42 13.12 9.12 10.61
C ILE A 42 12.07 9.49 11.65
N ASP A 43 12.13 10.72 12.14
CA ASP A 43 11.07 11.34 12.92
C ASP A 43 9.84 11.51 12.00
N PHE A 44 8.82 10.67 12.14
CA PHE A 44 7.58 10.71 11.36
C PHE A 44 6.47 11.45 12.11
N THR A 45 6.60 11.62 13.42
CA THR A 45 5.63 12.26 14.32
C THR A 45 5.84 13.76 14.48
N GLY A 46 7.06 14.25 14.24
CA GLY A 46 7.44 15.64 14.38
C GLY A 46 7.81 16.05 15.80
N ASP A 47 7.93 15.11 16.73
CA ASP A 47 8.21 15.36 18.15
C ASP A 47 9.72 15.40 18.48
N GLY A 48 10.56 15.17 17.47
CA GLY A 48 12.02 15.14 17.60
C GLY A 48 12.58 13.76 17.97
N VAL A 49 11.72 12.77 18.18
CA VAL A 49 12.08 11.37 18.38
C VAL A 49 11.96 10.64 17.04
N SER A 50 12.99 9.88 16.68
CA SER A 50 12.97 9.13 15.41
C SER A 50 12.39 7.74 15.57
N GLU A 51 11.41 7.40 14.74
CA GLU A 51 10.95 6.03 14.55
C GLU A 51 11.77 5.31 13.47
N TYR A 52 11.69 3.98 13.45
CA TYR A 52 12.35 3.16 12.46
C TYR A 52 11.40 2.72 11.35
N LEU A 53 11.84 2.89 10.11
CA LEU A 53 11.21 2.31 8.92
C LEU A 53 12.15 1.30 8.26
N TYR A 54 11.64 0.11 7.96
CA TYR A 54 12.31 -0.83 7.07
C TYR A 54 11.32 -1.60 6.21
N LEU A 55 11.84 -2.18 5.12
CA LEU A 55 11.09 -3.03 4.20
C LEU A 55 11.52 -4.48 4.40
N GLU A 56 10.54 -5.37 4.51
CA GLU A 56 10.73 -6.82 4.51
C GLU A 56 10.26 -7.39 3.17
N TYR A 57 11.09 -8.25 2.57
CA TYR A 57 10.80 -8.98 1.35
C TYR A 57 10.77 -10.47 1.69
N SER A 58 9.58 -11.06 1.75
CA SER A 58 9.39 -12.45 2.16
C SER A 58 8.45 -13.20 1.22
N ASP A 59 8.93 -14.29 0.61
CA ASP A 59 8.18 -15.14 -0.32
C ASP A 59 7.31 -14.37 -1.34
N GLY A 60 7.91 -13.37 -1.99
CA GLY A 60 7.23 -12.53 -2.97
C GLY A 60 6.30 -11.48 -2.38
N LYS A 61 6.24 -11.30 -1.06
CA LYS A 61 5.54 -10.20 -0.39
C LYS A 61 6.50 -9.06 -0.06
N ILE A 62 5.98 -7.84 -0.04
CA ILE A 62 6.73 -6.65 0.33
C ILE A 62 5.98 -5.98 1.47
N MET A 63 6.62 -5.88 2.63
CA MET A 63 6.01 -5.31 3.83
C MET A 63 6.79 -4.09 4.31
N ALA A 64 6.10 -2.98 4.57
CA ALA A 64 6.64 -1.87 5.33
C ALA A 64 6.40 -2.09 6.82
N HIS A 65 7.42 -1.85 7.62
CA HIS A 65 7.38 -1.93 9.07
C HIS A 65 7.78 -0.59 9.67
N PHE A 66 6.88 -0.03 10.48
CA PHE A 66 7.13 1.11 11.35
C PHE A 66 7.27 0.61 12.78
N LYS A 67 8.29 1.12 13.45
CA LYS A 67 8.74 0.68 14.75
C LYS A 67 9.11 1.88 15.59
N ASP A 68 8.78 1.88 16.87
CA ASP A 68 9.18 2.96 17.76
C ASP A 68 10.69 2.89 18.05
N GLN A 69 11.18 3.84 18.85
CA GLN A 69 12.55 3.91 19.35
C GLN A 69 13.03 2.64 20.08
N ASN A 70 12.12 1.88 20.68
CA ASN A 70 12.38 0.63 21.40
C ASN A 70 12.23 -0.61 20.50
N PHE A 71 12.01 -0.43 19.19
CA PHE A 71 11.71 -1.48 18.22
C PHE A 71 10.36 -2.22 18.45
N GLU A 72 9.42 -1.60 19.15
CA GLU A 72 8.04 -2.05 19.27
C GLU A 72 7.24 -1.69 18.02
N PRO A 73 6.37 -2.58 17.51
CA PRO A 73 5.64 -2.37 16.26
C PRO A 73 4.62 -1.23 16.39
N LEU A 74 4.75 -0.20 15.55
CA LEU A 74 3.77 0.88 15.45
C LEU A 74 2.75 0.61 14.34
N TYR A 75 3.23 0.21 13.17
CA TYR A 75 2.38 -0.04 12.01
C TYR A 75 3.05 -1.01 11.03
N LYS A 76 2.23 -1.78 10.30
CA LYS A 76 2.69 -2.73 9.29
C LYS A 76 1.75 -2.69 8.09
N PHE A 77 2.33 -2.68 6.90
CA PHE A 77 1.56 -2.67 5.65
C PHE A 77 2.16 -3.62 4.62
N GLN A 78 1.32 -4.38 3.92
CA GLN A 78 1.74 -5.23 2.81
C GLN A 78 1.35 -4.58 1.49
N PHE A 79 2.33 -4.30 0.64
CA PHE A 79 2.06 -3.77 -0.69
C PHE A 79 1.44 -4.85 -1.60
N PRO A 80 0.39 -4.53 -2.37
CA PRO A 80 -0.14 -5.42 -3.38
C PRO A 80 0.84 -5.60 -4.54
N LEU A 81 1.21 -6.84 -4.86
CA LEU A 81 2.04 -7.15 -6.02
C LEU A 81 1.18 -7.37 -7.27
N LYS A 82 1.66 -6.83 -8.41
CA LYS A 82 1.06 -7.06 -9.73
C LYS A 82 1.98 -7.78 -10.71
N GLY A 83 3.29 -7.67 -10.52
CA GLY A 83 4.27 -8.24 -11.43
C GLY A 83 5.62 -8.47 -10.79
N HIS A 84 6.61 -8.81 -11.61
CA HIS A 84 7.98 -9.05 -11.14
C HIS A 84 8.71 -7.74 -10.84
N SER A 85 9.77 -7.83 -10.03
CA SER A 85 10.63 -6.69 -9.64
C SER A 85 9.91 -5.56 -8.89
N ALA A 86 8.74 -5.85 -8.31
CA ALA A 86 8.03 -4.89 -7.47
C ALA A 86 8.91 -4.41 -6.31
N ARG A 87 8.88 -3.10 -6.03
CA ARG A 87 9.70 -2.49 -4.98
C ARG A 87 9.19 -1.10 -4.60
N VAL A 88 9.32 -0.75 -3.33
CA VAL A 88 9.35 0.66 -2.92
C VAL A 88 10.71 1.22 -3.32
N TYR A 89 10.72 2.31 -4.07
CA TYR A 89 11.97 2.94 -4.54
C TYR A 89 12.18 4.33 -3.97
N ARG A 90 11.16 4.93 -3.35
CA ARG A 90 11.26 6.22 -2.66
C ARG A 90 10.24 6.30 -1.54
N VAL A 91 10.69 6.82 -0.39
CA VAL A 91 9.82 7.23 0.72
C VAL A 91 10.03 8.74 0.91
N LEU A 92 8.95 9.48 1.12
CA LEU A 92 9.00 10.93 1.30
C LEU A 92 8.17 11.34 2.51
N LYS A 93 8.78 12.10 3.42
CA LYS A 93 8.11 12.78 4.53
C LYS A 93 7.79 14.21 4.10
N LYS A 94 6.56 14.67 4.34
CA LYS A 94 6.16 16.06 4.10
C LYS A 94 5.20 16.57 5.16
N ASN A 95 5.53 17.70 5.77
CA ASN A 95 4.60 18.42 6.64
C ASN A 95 3.51 19.07 5.76
N ILE A 96 2.26 18.70 5.99
CA ILE A 96 1.11 19.22 5.25
C ILE A 96 0.39 20.32 6.02
N SER A 97 0.40 20.27 7.36
CA SER A 97 0.02 21.35 8.27
C SER A 97 1.03 21.40 9.43
N GLN A 98 0.76 22.16 10.49
CA GLN A 98 1.61 22.22 11.69
C GLN A 98 1.55 20.92 12.52
N ASP A 99 0.41 20.25 12.51
CA ASP A 99 0.08 19.08 13.33
C ASP A 99 0.03 17.76 12.53
N ARG A 100 0.21 17.81 11.20
CA ARG A 100 0.05 16.66 10.31
C ARG A 100 1.25 16.47 9.40
N ILE A 101 1.75 15.24 9.39
CA ILE A 101 2.88 14.82 8.56
C ILE A 101 2.43 13.70 7.64
N MET A 102 2.54 13.92 6.33
CA MET A 102 2.27 12.91 5.33
C MET A 102 3.52 12.10 5.02
N VAL A 103 3.38 10.78 5.00
CA VAL A 103 4.40 9.82 4.58
C VAL A 103 3.95 9.19 3.26
N LEU A 104 4.75 9.38 2.21
CA LEU A 104 4.47 8.89 0.87
C LEU A 104 5.43 7.79 0.45
N PHE A 105 4.89 6.68 -0.04
CA PHE A 105 5.63 5.58 -0.64
C PHE A 105 5.42 5.58 -2.15
N HIS A 106 6.50 5.75 -2.90
CA HIS A 106 6.49 5.52 -4.34
C HIS A 106 6.82 4.04 -4.56
N TYR A 107 5.80 3.32 -5.00
CA TYR A 107 5.82 1.87 -5.09
C TYR A 107 5.67 1.43 -6.54
N PHE A 108 6.69 0.77 -7.08
CA PHE A 108 6.59 0.07 -8.35
C PHE A 108 5.94 -1.29 -8.11
N ALA A 109 4.76 -1.54 -8.68
CA ALA A 109 3.97 -2.75 -8.46
C ALA A 109 4.45 -3.95 -9.29
N GLY A 110 5.46 -3.73 -10.12
CA GLY A 110 6.08 -4.72 -10.97
C GLY A 110 5.73 -4.57 -12.44
N ALA A 111 6.48 -5.28 -13.27
CA ALA A 111 6.21 -5.42 -14.70
C ALA A 111 5.59 -6.79 -15.00
N SER A 112 4.85 -6.89 -16.10
CA SER A 112 4.39 -8.12 -16.71
C SER A 112 4.72 -8.11 -18.20
N SER A 113 4.97 -9.30 -18.74
CA SER A 113 5.41 -9.48 -20.14
C SER A 113 4.65 -10.59 -20.87
N TYR A 114 3.60 -11.15 -20.27
CA TYR A 114 2.93 -12.36 -20.78
C TYR A 114 2.16 -12.13 -22.08
N LEU A 115 1.58 -10.94 -22.30
CA LEU A 115 0.81 -10.58 -23.50
C LEU A 115 1.26 -9.25 -24.14
N GLY A 116 2.29 -8.61 -23.58
CA GLY A 116 2.74 -7.25 -23.85
C GLY A 116 3.53 -6.73 -22.65
N LYS A 117 4.37 -5.70 -22.83
CA LYS A 117 5.08 -5.09 -21.71
C LYS A 117 4.13 -4.16 -20.98
N ALA A 118 3.80 -4.47 -19.74
CA ALA A 118 3.02 -3.59 -18.89
C ALA A 118 3.74 -3.37 -17.56
N GLY A 119 3.70 -2.14 -17.05
CA GLY A 119 4.28 -1.77 -15.78
C GLY A 119 3.45 -0.68 -15.13
N SER A 120 3.36 -0.72 -13.81
CA SER A 120 2.68 0.35 -13.06
C SER A 120 3.39 0.69 -11.77
N ALA A 121 3.35 1.98 -11.41
CA ALA A 121 3.75 2.44 -10.10
C ALA A 121 2.61 3.25 -9.47
N PHE A 122 2.47 3.10 -8.16
CA PHE A 122 1.43 3.74 -7.37
C PHE A 122 2.05 4.56 -6.24
N LEU A 123 1.35 5.61 -5.87
CA LEU A 123 1.61 6.36 -4.67
C LEU A 123 0.74 5.81 -3.55
N TYR A 124 1.36 5.39 -2.46
CA TYR A 124 0.68 5.12 -1.21
C TYR A 124 1.00 6.25 -0.25
N GLY A 125 0.04 6.65 0.57
CA GLY A 125 0.28 7.65 1.58
C GLY A 125 -0.55 7.44 2.82
N GLY A 126 0.02 7.87 3.94
CA GLY A 126 -0.62 7.89 5.24
C GLY A 126 -0.23 9.18 5.95
N VAL A 127 -1.05 9.61 6.89
CA VAL A 127 -0.83 10.84 7.65
C VAL A 127 -0.72 10.49 9.12
N VAL A 128 0.35 10.98 9.73
CA VAL A 128 0.53 11.00 11.18
C VAL A 128 -0.07 12.30 11.68
N GLU A 129 -1.04 12.21 12.58
CA GLU A 129 -1.75 13.36 13.15
C GLU A 129 -1.35 13.52 14.62
N ASN A 130 -1.08 14.76 15.03
CA ASN A 130 -0.76 15.12 16.41
C ASN A 130 0.34 14.24 17.04
N GLY A 131 1.36 13.90 16.25
CA GLY A 131 2.48 13.06 16.69
C GLY A 131 2.11 11.61 16.98
N SER A 132 0.99 11.08 16.46
CA SER A 132 0.52 9.73 16.76
C SER A 132 0.21 8.90 15.51
N PHE A 133 0.62 7.63 15.55
CA PHE A 133 0.27 6.62 14.55
C PHE A 133 -1.12 5.99 14.73
N LYS A 134 -1.91 6.46 15.72
CA LYS A 134 -3.19 5.84 16.08
C LYS A 134 -4.16 5.68 14.90
N ASP A 135 -4.30 6.72 14.08
CA ASP A 135 -5.17 6.74 12.91
C ASP A 135 -4.38 6.66 11.59
N PHE A 136 -3.12 6.20 11.67
CA PHE A 136 -2.25 6.08 10.52
C PHE A 136 -2.64 4.86 9.67
N GLU A 137 -3.02 5.12 8.43
CA GLU A 137 -3.28 4.09 7.44
C GLU A 137 -2.62 4.45 6.11
N LEU A 138 -1.88 3.50 5.52
CA LEU A 138 -1.36 3.65 4.17
C LEU A 138 -2.45 3.31 3.16
N THR A 139 -2.98 4.35 2.53
CA THR A 139 -3.97 4.23 1.46
C THR A 139 -3.32 4.42 0.09
N LYS A 140 -3.83 3.73 -0.93
CA LYS A 140 -3.41 3.95 -2.31
C LYS A 140 -4.02 5.26 -2.83
N LEU A 141 -3.18 6.26 -3.10
CA LEU A 141 -3.60 7.60 -3.50
C LEU A 141 -3.76 7.76 -5.03
N GLY A 142 -2.97 7.03 -5.82
CA GLY A 142 -3.08 7.11 -7.27
C GLY A 142 -1.97 6.38 -8.03
N SER A 143 -2.12 6.33 -9.36
CA SER A 143 -1.05 5.91 -10.26
C SER A 143 -0.06 7.06 -10.45
N ILE A 144 1.24 6.75 -10.37
CA ILE A 144 2.31 7.73 -10.61
C ILE A 144 3.15 7.42 -11.84
N TRP A 145 3.02 6.21 -12.35
CA TRP A 145 3.63 5.82 -13.61
C TRP A 145 2.89 4.64 -14.23
N LEU A 146 2.72 4.68 -15.54
CA LEU A 146 2.14 3.62 -16.34
C LEU A 146 2.98 3.44 -17.60
N GLU A 147 3.30 2.20 -17.90
CA GLU A 147 3.88 1.77 -19.17
C GLU A 147 3.05 0.63 -19.72
N GLU A 148 2.69 0.72 -20.99
CA GLU A 148 1.93 -0.30 -21.68
C GLU A 148 2.39 -0.37 -23.14
N GLN A 149 2.68 -1.59 -23.59
CA GLN A 149 2.97 -1.89 -24.98
C GLN A 149 1.98 -2.95 -25.46
N TYR A 150 1.20 -2.59 -26.47
CA TYR A 150 0.29 -3.51 -27.15
C TYR A 150 0.50 -3.41 -28.66
N ARG A 151 0.99 -4.50 -29.27
CA ARG A 151 1.43 -4.54 -30.68
C ARG A 151 2.45 -3.41 -30.95
N ASP A 152 2.18 -2.54 -31.92
CA ASP A 152 3.06 -1.43 -32.30
C ASP A 152 2.84 -0.14 -31.48
N ASN A 153 1.84 -0.12 -30.59
CA ASN A 153 1.56 1.04 -29.78
C ASN A 153 2.29 0.96 -28.43
N TYR A 154 3.11 1.96 -28.16
CA TYR A 154 3.80 2.14 -26.88
C TYR A 154 3.29 3.40 -26.18
N LEU A 155 2.76 3.21 -24.97
CA LEU A 155 2.28 4.29 -24.12
C LEU A 155 3.11 4.34 -22.84
N ARG A 156 3.61 5.54 -22.53
CA ARG A 156 4.25 5.83 -21.24
C ARG A 156 3.68 7.11 -20.65
N ARG A 157 3.21 7.05 -19.41
CA ARG A 157 2.69 8.21 -18.67
C ARG A 157 3.43 8.33 -17.34
N LEU A 158 4.08 9.47 -17.15
CA LEU A 158 4.67 9.87 -15.88
C LEU A 158 3.76 10.89 -15.20
N TYR A 159 3.54 10.75 -13.90
CA TYR A 159 2.81 11.71 -13.11
C TYR A 159 3.77 12.43 -12.14
N GLU A 160 3.62 13.73 -12.06
CA GLU A 160 4.27 14.61 -11.10
C GLU A 160 3.45 14.61 -9.79
N VAL A 161 4.16 14.56 -8.67
CA VAL A 161 3.56 14.62 -7.32
C VAL A 161 3.99 15.93 -6.66
N GLY A 162 3.03 16.74 -6.25
CA GLY A 162 3.25 18.04 -5.62
C GLY A 162 2.32 18.29 -4.43
N PHE A 163 2.59 19.37 -3.70
CA PHE A 163 1.79 19.80 -2.56
C PHE A 163 1.51 21.28 -2.67
N LYS A 164 0.26 21.70 -2.42
CA LYS A 164 -0.12 23.11 -2.38
C LYS A 164 -1.34 23.25 -1.48
N ASP A 165 -1.36 24.29 -0.66
CA ASP A 165 -2.55 24.75 0.04
C ASP A 165 -3.41 25.52 -0.97
N ILE A 166 -4.52 24.91 -1.40
CA ILE A 166 -5.37 25.41 -2.49
C ILE A 166 -6.47 26.32 -1.94
N ASP A 167 -7.02 26.01 -0.78
CA ASP A 167 -8.12 26.74 -0.15
C ASP A 167 -7.65 27.78 0.91
N ASN A 168 -6.33 27.86 1.15
CA ASN A 168 -5.68 28.71 2.15
C ASN A 168 -6.10 28.40 3.59
N ASN A 169 -6.37 27.13 3.91
CA ASN A 169 -6.75 26.71 5.26
C ASN A 169 -5.55 26.34 6.15
N GLY A 170 -4.30 26.44 5.64
CA GLY A 170 -3.08 26.07 6.35
C GLY A 170 -2.69 24.59 6.20
N GLN A 171 -3.47 23.79 5.48
CA GLN A 171 -3.21 22.41 5.11
C GLN A 171 -2.93 22.32 3.60
N LYS A 172 -1.87 21.59 3.23
CA LYS A 172 -1.52 21.35 1.83
C LYS A 172 -2.24 20.13 1.29
N GLU A 173 -2.93 20.28 0.16
CA GLU A 173 -3.43 19.17 -0.64
C GLU A 173 -2.31 18.47 -1.40
N LEU A 174 -2.48 17.16 -1.61
CA LEU A 174 -1.65 16.38 -2.50
C LEU A 174 -2.16 16.54 -3.93
N ILE A 175 -1.23 16.79 -4.87
CA ILE A 175 -1.52 16.95 -6.28
C ILE A 175 -0.77 15.87 -7.06
N ILE A 176 -1.50 15.09 -7.85
CA ILE A 176 -0.94 14.14 -8.81
C ILE A 176 -1.32 14.60 -10.22
N LYS A 177 -0.33 14.94 -11.05
CA LYS A 177 -0.55 15.55 -12.38
C LYS A 177 0.12 14.74 -13.48
N SER A 178 -0.54 14.52 -14.61
CA SER A 178 0.12 14.06 -15.85
C SER A 178 -0.47 14.79 -17.05
N GLY A 179 0.37 15.56 -17.74
CA GLY A 179 -0.08 16.43 -18.83
C GLY A 179 -1.20 17.38 -18.39
N PRO A 180 -2.37 17.39 -19.07
CA PRO A 180 -3.52 18.22 -18.71
C PRO A 180 -4.34 17.67 -17.53
N THR A 181 -4.16 16.38 -17.18
CA THR A 181 -4.93 15.76 -16.09
C THR A 181 -4.29 16.05 -14.75
N LYS A 182 -5.09 16.56 -13.81
CA LYS A 182 -4.69 16.83 -12.42
C LYS A 182 -5.69 16.19 -11.48
N ARG A 183 -5.20 15.42 -10.52
CA ARG A 183 -5.96 14.93 -9.37
C ARG A 183 -5.48 15.68 -8.13
N VAL A 184 -6.44 16.20 -7.38
CA VAL A 184 -6.22 16.85 -6.09
C VAL A 184 -6.82 15.94 -5.04
N ILE A 185 -6.03 15.60 -4.03
CA ILE A 185 -6.41 14.71 -2.94
C ILE A 185 -6.28 15.51 -1.65
N HIS A 186 -7.38 15.62 -0.93
CA HIS A 186 -7.46 16.34 0.34
C HIS A 186 -7.60 15.33 1.48
N TYR A 187 -6.94 15.60 2.60
CA TYR A 187 -6.98 14.74 3.78
C TYR A 187 -7.94 15.34 4.82
N GLU A 188 -9.01 14.63 5.16
CA GLU A 188 -10.03 15.14 6.10
C GLU A 188 -9.67 14.88 7.56
N GLY A 189 -8.67 14.03 7.82
CA GLY A 189 -8.32 13.56 9.15
C GLY A 189 -8.78 12.13 9.43
N LYS A 190 -8.22 11.51 10.47
CA LYS A 190 -8.57 10.14 10.92
C LYS A 190 -8.49 9.09 9.80
N GLY A 191 -7.47 9.21 8.96
CA GLY A 191 -7.24 8.29 7.83
C GLY A 191 -8.15 8.50 6.62
N LYS A 192 -9.02 9.52 6.62
CA LYS A 192 -9.97 9.78 5.52
C LYS A 192 -9.42 10.72 4.45
N TRP A 193 -9.80 10.43 3.22
CA TRP A 193 -9.32 11.13 2.03
C TRP A 193 -10.49 11.48 1.10
N LEU A 194 -10.50 12.71 0.61
CA LEU A 194 -11.35 13.16 -0.50
C LEU A 194 -10.54 13.15 -1.81
N GLY A 195 -11.18 12.74 -2.90
CA GLY A 195 -10.59 12.76 -4.24
C GLY A 195 -9.80 11.51 -4.65
N LEU A 196 -9.97 10.39 -3.93
CA LEU A 196 -9.46 9.06 -4.31
C LEU A 196 -10.16 8.49 -5.56
#